data_AF-A0A0M3IRP7-F1
#
_entry.id   AF-A0A0M3IRP7-F1
#
_cell.length_a   1.000
_cell.length_b   1.000
_cell.length_c   1.000
_cell.angle_alpha   90.00
_cell.angle_beta   90.00
_cell.angle_gamma   90.00
#
_symmetry.space_group_name_H-M   'P 1'
#
loop_
_entity.id
_entity.type
_entity.pdbx_description
1 polymer ?
#
loop_
_entity_poly.entity_id
_entity_poly.type
_entity_poly.pdbx_seq_one_letter_code
_entity_poly.pdbx_strand_id
1 'polypeptide(L)'
;MDAASTSALYPTKEEVRQWEQSFESLLNHKYGCLLFRTFLKGEFSDENVDFWLECEEFKKMKEGKKATTQRAYAIYNEYIAEQSPKEVNLDSDTRAATKAALESGAKPNMFTLAQGRIEQLMAKDSYRRFLKSKMFLDLLNDGGTNTSSSDATLQVEITST
;
A
#
# COMPACT_ATOMS: atom_id res chain seq x y z
N MET A 1 -27.61 16.91 2.53
CA MET A 1 -26.40 16.74 3.37
C MET A 1 -26.61 15.39 4.03
N ASP A 2 -26.19 14.34 3.35
CA ASP A 2 -26.62 12.98 3.70
C ASP A 2 -25.56 12.31 4.55
N ALA A 3 -25.95 11.96 5.77
CA ALA A 3 -25.17 11.20 6.75
C ALA A 3 -24.75 9.79 6.25
N ALA A 4 -25.14 9.41 5.03
CA ALA A 4 -24.77 8.17 4.38
C ALA A 4 -23.37 8.18 3.72
N SER A 5 -22.77 9.36 3.49
CA SER A 5 -21.43 9.44 2.86
C SER A 5 -20.25 9.31 3.84
N THR A 6 -20.50 9.43 5.15
CA THR A 6 -19.46 9.35 6.19
C THR A 6 -19.20 7.93 6.69
N SER A 7 -20.14 6.99 6.47
CA SER A 7 -20.10 5.63 7.03
C SER A 7 -19.18 4.64 6.28
N ALA A 8 -18.72 4.98 5.07
CA ALA A 8 -17.83 4.11 4.28
C ALA A 8 -16.34 4.45 4.43
N LEU A 9 -16.01 5.49 5.20
CA LEU A 9 -14.64 6.00 5.32
C LEU A 9 -13.94 5.52 6.60
N TYR A 10 -14.70 5.23 7.65
CA TYR A 10 -14.18 4.69 8.91
C TYR A 10 -14.51 3.20 9.01
N PRO A 11 -13.54 2.37 9.45
CA PRO A 11 -13.77 0.95 9.57
C PRO A 11 -14.72 0.64 10.73
N THR A 12 -15.59 -0.33 10.53
CA THR A 12 -16.33 -0.98 11.61
C THR A 12 -15.37 -1.77 12.51
N LYS A 13 -15.78 -2.06 13.74
CA LYS A 13 -14.98 -2.88 14.66
C LYS A 13 -14.68 -4.26 14.09
N GLU A 14 -15.63 -4.83 13.36
CA GLU A 14 -15.48 -6.10 12.65
C GLU A 14 -14.41 -6.01 11.56
N GLU A 15 -14.38 -4.94 10.76
CA GLU A 15 -13.34 -4.72 9.75
C GLU A 15 -11.96 -4.55 10.39
N VAL A 16 -11.83 -3.77 11.47
CA VAL A 16 -10.56 -3.63 12.20
C VAL A 16 -10.07 -4.98 12.73
N ARG A 17 -10.98 -5.84 13.22
CA ARG A 17 -10.64 -7.22 13.65
C ARG A 17 -10.21 -8.12 12.49
N GLN A 18 -10.76 -7.93 11.29
CA GLN A 18 -10.28 -8.67 10.10
C GLN A 18 -8.85 -8.30 9.75
N TRP A 19 -8.44 -7.06 10.02
CA TRP A 19 -7.07 -6.63 9.77
C TRP A 19 -6.05 -7.32 10.68
N GLU A 20 -6.44 -7.96 11.78
CA GLU A 20 -5.53 -8.80 12.59
C GLU A 20 -5.24 -10.16 11.93
N GLN A 21 -6.14 -10.62 11.07
CA GLN A 21 -6.12 -11.96 10.48
C GLN A 21 -5.65 -11.94 9.03
N SER A 22 -5.83 -10.82 8.34
CA SER A 22 -5.57 -10.69 6.91
C SER A 22 -4.92 -9.36 6.58
N PHE A 23 -3.67 -9.42 6.13
CA PHE A 23 -2.94 -8.26 5.62
C PHE A 23 -3.60 -7.70 4.36
N GLU A 24 -4.15 -8.58 3.50
CA GLU A 24 -4.92 -8.18 2.32
C GLU A 24 -6.15 -7.36 2.72
N SER A 25 -6.88 -7.78 3.76
CA SER A 25 -8.05 -7.03 4.25
C SER A 25 -7.69 -5.64 4.78
N LEU A 26 -6.50 -5.48 5.37
CA LEU A 26 -5.97 -4.18 5.77
C LEU A 26 -5.68 -3.29 4.55
N LEU A 27 -4.97 -3.82 3.55
CA LEU A 27 -4.58 -3.06 2.36
C LEU A 27 -5.77 -2.70 1.45
N ASN A 28 -6.78 -3.56 1.39
CA ASN A 28 -7.97 -3.32 0.57
C ASN A 28 -8.96 -2.32 1.19
N HIS A 29 -8.78 -1.95 2.46
CA HIS A 29 -9.61 -0.94 3.11
C HIS A 29 -8.91 0.44 3.07
N LYS A 30 -9.57 1.47 2.51
CA LYS A 30 -8.98 2.83 2.34
C LYS A 30 -8.36 3.38 3.64
N TYR A 31 -9.11 3.32 4.75
CA TYR A 31 -8.59 3.75 6.07
C TYR A 31 -7.43 2.87 6.56
N GLY A 32 -7.56 1.54 6.48
CA GLY A 32 -6.54 0.60 6.95
C GLY A 32 -5.21 0.78 6.21
N CYS A 33 -5.29 0.94 4.89
CA CYS A 33 -4.14 1.24 4.04
C CYS A 33 -3.46 2.56 4.45
N LEU A 34 -4.23 3.63 4.67
CA LEU A 34 -3.67 4.92 5.07
C LEU A 34 -3.04 4.88 6.46
N LEU A 35 -3.69 4.19 7.40
CA LEU A 35 -3.18 3.99 8.75
C LEU A 35 -1.87 3.22 8.73
N PHE A 36 -1.80 2.15 7.92
CA PHE A 36 -0.59 1.36 7.75
C PHE A 36 0.52 2.16 7.05
N ARG A 37 0.20 2.94 6.02
CA ARG A 37 1.16 3.85 5.38
C ARG A 37 1.73 4.87 6.38
N THR A 38 0.89 5.41 7.25
CA THR A 38 1.31 6.34 8.31
C THR A 38 2.23 5.67 9.33
N PHE A 39 1.94 4.42 9.69
CA PHE A 39 2.84 3.60 10.50
C PHE A 39 4.21 3.47 9.83
N LEU A 40 4.24 3.06 8.56
CA LEU A 40 5.47 2.85 7.82
C LEU A 40 6.28 4.13 7.63
N LYS A 41 5.64 5.30 7.44
CA LYS A 41 6.32 6.60 7.41
C LYS A 41 7.08 6.88 8.70
N GLY A 42 6.51 6.53 9.85
CA GLY A 42 7.17 6.65 11.15
C GLY A 42 8.41 5.75 11.29
N GLU A 43 8.51 4.73 10.44
CA GLU A 43 9.62 3.78 10.39
C GLU A 43 10.48 3.93 9.12
N PHE A 44 10.24 4.98 8.33
CA PHE A 44 10.93 5.25 7.06
C PHE A 44 10.93 4.05 6.10
N SER A 45 9.76 3.40 5.95
CA SER A 45 9.58 2.22 5.11
C SER A 45 8.29 2.27 4.26
N ASP A 46 7.73 3.46 4.05
CA ASP A 46 6.47 3.66 3.32
C ASP A 46 6.59 3.46 1.81
N GLU A 47 7.80 3.43 1.26
CA GLU A 47 8.05 3.05 -0.14
C GLU A 47 7.50 1.66 -0.47
N ASN A 48 7.44 0.75 0.51
CA ASN A 48 6.96 -0.61 0.31
C ASN A 48 5.46 -0.66 0.01
N VAL A 49 4.65 0.10 0.76
CA VAL A 49 3.20 0.15 0.51
C VAL A 49 2.88 1.03 -0.69
N ASP A 50 3.64 2.11 -0.91
CA ASP A 50 3.51 2.96 -2.10
C ASP A 50 3.73 2.14 -3.39
N PHE A 51 4.82 1.37 -3.45
CA PHE A 51 5.10 0.48 -4.57
C PHE A 51 4.00 -0.57 -4.77
N TRP A 52 3.52 -1.18 -3.68
CA TRP A 52 2.46 -2.19 -3.77
C TRP A 52 1.17 -1.60 -4.36
N LEU A 53 0.77 -0.39 -3.93
CA LEU A 53 -0.40 0.31 -4.48
C LEU A 53 -0.22 0.70 -5.94
N GLU A 54 0.98 1.18 -6.31
CA GLU A 54 1.31 1.49 -7.69
C GLU A 54 1.17 0.26 -8.61
N CYS A 55 1.54 -0.92 -8.10
CA CYS A 55 1.33 -2.18 -8.82
C CYS A 55 -0.16 -2.53 -8.96
N GLU A 56 -0.98 -2.33 -7.93
CA GLU A 56 -2.42 -2.57 -8.00
C GLU A 56 -3.11 -1.67 -9.02
N GLU A 57 -2.77 -0.39 -9.08
CA GLU A 57 -3.30 0.51 -10.10
C GLU A 57 -2.79 0.17 -11.50
N PHE A 58 -1.51 -0.21 -11.61
CA PHE A 58 -0.92 -0.59 -12.89
C PHE A 58 -1.58 -1.83 -13.50
N LYS A 59 -1.96 -2.83 -12.69
CA LYS A 59 -2.67 -4.04 -13.15
C LYS A 59 -4.00 -3.74 -13.84
N LYS A 60 -4.63 -2.60 -13.53
CA LYS A 60 -5.91 -2.17 -14.13
C LYS A 60 -5.72 -1.50 -15.50
N MET A 61 -4.48 -1.18 -15.89
CA MET A 61 -4.18 -0.54 -17.17
C MET A 61 -4.25 -1.52 -18.35
N LYS A 62 -4.56 -0.99 -19.54
CA LYS A 62 -4.66 -1.80 -20.77
C LYS A 62 -3.28 -2.00 -21.41
N GLU A 63 -2.97 -3.23 -21.80
CA GLU A 63 -1.75 -3.55 -22.56
C GLU A 63 -1.68 -2.81 -23.92
N GLY A 64 -0.47 -2.57 -24.41
CA GLY A 64 -0.22 -1.97 -25.72
C GLY A 64 -0.46 -0.46 -25.82
N LYS A 65 -0.90 0.19 -24.74
CA LYS A 65 -1.03 1.66 -24.69
C LYS A 65 0.30 2.31 -24.32
N LYS A 66 0.64 3.40 -25.01
CA LYS A 66 1.81 4.24 -24.68
C LYS A 66 1.83 4.68 -23.22
N ALA A 67 0.66 5.04 -22.66
CA ALA A 67 0.53 5.42 -21.25
C ALA A 67 0.92 4.27 -20.29
N THR A 68 0.57 3.03 -20.61
CA THR A 68 0.94 1.85 -19.83
C THR A 68 2.46 1.65 -19.84
N THR A 69 3.09 1.73 -21.01
CA THR A 69 4.56 1.66 -21.10
C THR A 69 5.23 2.77 -20.30
N GLN A 70 4.75 4.02 -20.42
CA GLN A 70 5.29 5.15 -19.65
C GLN A 70 5.14 4.95 -18.14
N ARG A 71 3.99 4.47 -17.67
CA ARG A 71 3.76 4.19 -16.25
C ARG A 71 4.65 3.06 -15.75
N ALA A 72 4.88 2.01 -16.55
CA ALA A 72 5.79 0.93 -16.19
C ALA A 72 7.24 1.40 -15.99
N TYR A 73 7.74 2.25 -16.89
CA TYR A 73 9.07 2.86 -16.74
C TYR A 73 9.14 3.78 -15.51
N ALA A 74 8.09 4.54 -15.23
CA ALA A 74 8.03 5.40 -14.05
C ALA A 74 8.11 4.58 -12.75
N ILE A 75 7.27 3.54 -12.61
CA ILE A 75 7.28 2.65 -11.45
C ILE A 75 8.65 1.97 -11.30
N TYR A 76 9.22 1.47 -12.40
CA TYR A 76 10.53 0.83 -12.37
C TYR A 76 11.64 1.79 -11.88
N ASN A 77 11.69 3.02 -12.39
CA ASN A 77 12.73 3.99 -12.04
C ASN A 77 12.53 4.61 -10.64
N GLU A 78 11.31 4.61 -10.12
CA GLU A 78 11.01 5.16 -8.80
C GLU A 78 11.27 4.15 -7.67
N TYR A 79 11.03 2.86 -7.93
CA TYR A 79 11.03 1.82 -6.88
C TYR A 79 12.01 0.65 -7.11
N ILE A 80 12.34 0.30 -8.36
CA ILE A 80 12.99 -1.00 -8.68
C ILE A 80 14.41 -0.85 -9.21
N ALA A 81 14.72 0.21 -9.95
CA ALA A 81 16.07 0.45 -10.43
C ALA A 81 17.05 0.56 -9.24
N GLU A 82 18.29 0.16 -9.45
CA GLU A 82 19.33 0.38 -8.45
C GLU A 82 19.50 1.88 -8.20
N GLN A 83 19.58 2.29 -6.94
CA GLN A 83 19.65 3.69 -6.52
C GLN A 83 18.38 4.51 -6.83
N SER A 84 17.24 3.84 -6.95
CA SER A 84 15.96 4.54 -7.10
C SER A 84 15.68 5.42 -5.86
N PRO A 85 15.00 6.58 -6.04
CA PRO A 85 14.71 7.48 -4.93
C PRO A 85 13.83 6.84 -3.84
N LYS A 86 13.02 5.84 -4.19
CA LYS A 86 12.19 5.05 -3.28
C LYS A 86 12.47 3.55 -3.46
N GLU A 87 13.74 3.18 -3.55
CA GLU A 87 14.14 1.80 -3.82
C GLU A 87 13.57 0.82 -2.79
N VAL A 88 12.81 -0.17 -3.27
CA VAL A 88 12.27 -1.25 -2.42
C VAL A 88 13.28 -2.40 -2.28
N ASN A 89 13.23 -3.11 -1.14
CA ASN A 89 14.16 -4.20 -0.86
C ASN A 89 13.81 -5.47 -1.66
N LEU A 90 14.47 -5.65 -2.80
CA LEU A 90 14.33 -6.82 -3.68
C LEU A 90 15.67 -7.52 -3.90
N ASP A 91 15.61 -8.86 -3.96
CA ASP A 91 16.74 -9.68 -4.40
C ASP A 91 17.08 -9.44 -5.88
N SER A 92 18.34 -9.71 -6.23
CA SER A 92 18.89 -9.45 -7.57
C SER A 92 18.13 -10.17 -8.68
N ASP A 93 17.66 -11.40 -8.41
CA ASP A 93 16.94 -12.21 -9.39
C ASP A 93 15.57 -11.60 -9.71
N THR A 94 14.84 -11.18 -8.67
CA THR A 94 13.53 -10.52 -8.83
C THR A 94 13.68 -9.21 -9.60
N ARG A 95 14.70 -8.41 -9.28
CA ARG A 95 14.97 -7.16 -9.99
C ARG A 95 15.31 -7.37 -11.46
N ALA A 96 16.16 -8.37 -11.75
CA ALA A 96 16.52 -8.73 -13.12
C ALA A 96 15.30 -9.22 -13.91
N ALA A 97 14.43 -10.04 -13.28
CA ALA A 97 13.20 -10.51 -13.90
C ALA A 97 12.23 -9.36 -14.23
N THR A 98 12.06 -8.40 -13.32
CA THR A 98 11.21 -7.22 -13.57
C THR A 98 11.78 -6.35 -14.70
N LYS A 99 13.11 -6.17 -14.76
CA LYS A 99 13.76 -5.44 -15.86
C LYS A 99 13.54 -6.12 -17.20
N ALA A 100 13.75 -7.43 -17.28
CA ALA A 100 13.51 -8.20 -18.51
C ALA A 100 12.04 -8.13 -18.96
N ALA A 101 11.10 -8.18 -18.00
CA ALA A 101 9.68 -8.03 -18.29
C ALA A 101 9.35 -6.63 -18.87
N LEU A 102 9.97 -5.57 -18.34
CA LEU A 102 9.83 -4.20 -18.86
C LEU A 102 10.31 -4.09 -20.31
N GLU A 103 11.47 -4.68 -20.61
CA GLU A 103 12.09 -4.68 -21.94
C GLU A 103 11.30 -5.53 -22.95
N SER A 104 10.59 -6.57 -22.49
CA SER A 104 9.76 -7.44 -23.34
C SER A 104 8.41 -6.83 -23.76
N GLY A 105 8.11 -5.61 -23.29
CA GLY A 105 6.84 -4.92 -23.48
C GLY A 105 6.03 -4.94 -22.19
N ALA A 106 5.81 -3.75 -21.61
CA ALA A 106 5.12 -3.55 -20.34
C ALA A 106 3.70 -4.17 -20.30
N LYS A 107 3.58 -5.35 -19.71
CA LYS A 107 2.31 -6.07 -19.49
C LYS A 107 1.73 -5.72 -18.12
N PRO A 108 0.39 -5.67 -17.96
CA PRO A 108 -0.24 -5.30 -16.68
C PRO A 108 0.21 -6.13 -15.46
N ASN A 109 0.66 -7.37 -15.67
CA ASN A 109 1.10 -8.28 -14.61
C ASN A 109 2.64 -8.34 -14.43
N MET A 110 3.42 -7.45 -15.06
CA MET A 110 4.88 -7.54 -15.05
C MET A 110 5.51 -7.36 -13.66
N PHE A 111 4.82 -6.65 -12.75
CA PHE A 111 5.30 -6.41 -11.39
C PHE A 111 4.86 -7.47 -10.38
N THR A 112 4.05 -8.46 -10.76
CA THR A 112 3.46 -9.44 -9.81
C THR A 112 4.49 -10.12 -8.91
N LEU A 113 5.66 -10.50 -9.46
CA LEU A 113 6.71 -11.12 -8.66
C LEU A 113 7.29 -10.15 -7.63
N ALA A 114 7.71 -8.95 -8.07
CA ALA A 114 8.28 -7.93 -7.20
C ALA A 114 7.29 -7.47 -6.13
N GLN A 115 6.04 -7.21 -6.53
CA GLN A 115 4.96 -6.84 -5.63
C GLN A 115 4.75 -7.91 -4.54
N GLY A 116 4.71 -9.20 -4.92
CA GLY A 116 4.57 -10.28 -3.97
C GLY A 116 5.75 -10.40 -2.98
N ARG A 117 6.97 -10.06 -3.41
CA ARG A 117 8.14 -10.02 -2.49
C ARG A 117 7.98 -8.90 -1.45
N ILE A 118 7.56 -7.72 -1.87
CA ILE A 118 7.36 -6.57 -0.99
C ILE A 118 6.17 -6.78 -0.05
N GLU A 119 5.08 -7.36 -0.55
CA GLU A 119 3.95 -7.75 0.28
C GLU A 119 4.35 -8.73 1.37
N GLN A 120 5.13 -9.77 1.04
CA GLN A 120 5.65 -10.72 2.02
C GLN A 120 6.61 -10.08 3.02
N LEU A 121 7.43 -9.13 2.58
CA LEU A 121 8.35 -8.38 3.44
C LEU A 121 7.56 -7.59 4.48
N MET A 122 6.56 -6.81 4.04
CA MET A 122 5.67 -6.06 4.94
C MET A 122 4.89 -7.00 5.87
N ALA A 123 4.31 -8.07 5.35
CA ALA A 123 3.50 -9.02 6.12
C ALA A 123 4.31 -9.74 7.22
N LYS A 124 5.58 -10.06 6.95
CA LYS A 124 6.45 -10.77 7.89
C LYS A 124 7.03 -9.88 8.98
N ASP A 125 7.18 -8.59 8.72
CA ASP A 125 7.81 -7.64 9.64
C ASP A 125 6.87 -6.48 10.03
N SER A 126 6.76 -5.44 9.20
CA SER A 126 6.08 -4.20 9.56
C SER A 126 4.62 -4.38 9.94
N TYR A 127 3.89 -5.29 9.28
CA TYR A 127 2.51 -5.62 9.62
C TYR A 127 2.38 -6.21 11.03
N ARG A 128 3.29 -7.11 11.45
CA ARG A 128 3.28 -7.68 12.80
C ARG A 128 3.57 -6.63 13.87
N ARG A 129 4.40 -5.64 13.56
CA ARG A 129 4.70 -4.50 14.44
C ARG A 129 3.53 -3.51 14.48
N PHE A 130 2.91 -3.25 13.33
CA PHE A 130 1.71 -2.44 13.20
C PHE A 130 0.56 -2.95 14.08
N LEU A 131 0.25 -4.26 14.05
CA LEU A 131 -0.81 -4.86 14.88
C LEU A 131 -0.57 -4.72 16.39
N LYS A 132 0.69 -4.48 16.81
CA LYS A 132 1.07 -4.23 18.20
C LYS A 132 1.24 -2.75 18.52
N SER A 133 1.14 -1.89 17.51
CA SER A 133 1.34 -0.46 17.67
C SER A 133 0.18 0.16 18.44
N LYS A 134 0.48 1.18 19.23
CA LYS A 134 -0.55 1.97 19.94
C LYS A 134 -1.63 2.46 18.96
N MET A 135 -1.22 2.88 17.77
CA MET A 135 -2.13 3.40 16.73
C MET A 135 -3.19 2.37 16.31
N PHE A 136 -2.82 1.10 16.15
CA PHE A 136 -3.79 0.06 15.80
C PHE A 136 -4.62 -0.38 17.02
N LEU A 137 -3.97 -0.56 18.18
CA LEU A 137 -4.64 -1.02 19.40
C LEU A 137 -5.68 -0.03 19.93
N ASP A 138 -5.40 1.27 19.85
CA ASP A 138 -6.37 2.32 20.21
C ASP A 138 -7.61 2.22 19.30
N LEU A 139 -7.41 2.12 17.98
CA LEU A 139 -8.52 1.99 17.01
C LEU A 139 -9.39 0.76 17.27
N LEU A 140 -8.78 -0.37 17.61
CA LEU A 140 -9.46 -1.62 17.93
C LEU A 140 -10.29 -1.53 19.22
N ASN A 141 -9.78 -0.79 20.21
CA ASN A 141 -10.41 -0.63 21.53
C ASN A 141 -11.52 0.44 21.52
N ASP A 142 -11.30 1.56 20.84
CA ASP A 142 -12.22 2.72 20.79
C ASP A 142 -13.38 2.52 19.79
N GLY A 143 -13.48 1.34 19.18
CA GLY A 143 -14.66 0.96 18.39
C GLY A 143 -14.84 1.79 17.12
N GLY A 144 -13.75 2.28 16.51
CA GLY A 144 -13.79 3.02 15.26
C GLY A 144 -14.31 4.46 15.36
N THR A 145 -14.51 5.01 16.57
CA THR A 145 -14.95 6.41 16.75
C THR A 145 -14.28 7.10 17.95
N ASN A 146 -13.16 7.82 17.74
CA ASN A 146 -12.90 9.19 18.25
C ASN A 146 -11.41 9.61 18.34
N THR A 147 -11.05 10.62 17.55
CA THR A 147 -10.29 11.84 17.89
C THR A 147 -8.93 11.69 18.58
N SER A 148 -7.89 11.47 17.78
CA SER A 148 -6.53 11.92 18.08
C SER A 148 -6.06 12.91 17.00
N SER A 149 -5.06 13.76 17.27
CA SER A 149 -4.53 14.69 16.25
C SER A 149 -4.01 13.97 14.98
N SER A 150 -3.61 12.71 15.13
CA SER A 150 -3.26 11.82 14.01
C SER A 150 -4.48 11.47 13.16
N ASP A 151 -5.64 11.21 13.77
CA ASP A 151 -6.91 10.91 13.09
C ASP A 151 -7.42 12.11 12.29
N ALA A 152 -7.25 13.34 12.81
CA ALA A 152 -7.59 14.56 12.07
C ALA A 152 -6.74 14.76 10.79
N THR A 153 -5.48 14.34 10.82
CA THR A 153 -4.56 14.42 9.66
C THR A 153 -4.93 13.36 8.60
N LEU A 154 -5.22 12.13 9.05
CA LEU A 154 -5.73 11.05 8.20
C LEU A 154 -7.08 11.43 7.55
N GLN A 155 -7.96 12.10 8.29
CA GLN A 155 -9.26 12.54 7.79
C GLN A 155 -9.15 13.56 6.65
N VAL A 156 -8.16 14.47 6.70
CA VAL A 156 -7.88 15.42 5.62
C VAL A 156 -7.34 14.68 4.38
N GLU A 157 -6.42 13.72 4.55
CA GLU A 157 -5.89 12.93 3.43
C GLU A 157 -6.96 12.04 2.78
N ILE A 158 -7.84 11.43 3.57
CA ILE A 158 -8.94 10.58 3.07
C ILE A 158 -9.94 11.37 2.22
N THR A 159 -10.25 12.61 2.61
CA THR A 159 -11.26 13.45 1.95
C THR A 159 -10.72 14.24 0.75
N SER A 160 -9.41 14.36 0.61
CA SER A 160 -8.75 15.09 -0.50
C SER A 160 -8.44 14.23 -1.73
N THR A 161 -8.74 12.92 -1.70
CA THR A 161 -8.44 11.94 -2.75
C THR A 161 -9.70 11.23 -3.22
#